data_AF-A0A2W5H7N0-F1
#
_entry.id   AF-A0A2W5H7N0-F1
#
_cell.length_a   1.000
_cell.length_b   1.000
_cell.length_c   1.000
_cell.angle_alpha   90.00
_cell.angle_beta   90.00
_cell.angle_gamma   90.00
#
_symmetry.space_group_name_H-M   'P 1'
#
loop_
_entity.id
_entity.type
_entity.pdbx_description
1 polymer ?
#
loop_
_entity_poly.entity_id
_entity_poly.type
_entity_poly.pdbx_seq_one_letter_code
_entity_poly.pdbx_strand_id
1 'polypeptide(L)'
;MASKTFDIRRYGKYLSGQSADDMNRFLEKLPQNAGNTVLIAAGIAWAAVAALGLFSMLQTQQLTKLRGELQSSESLKPIVPTLTMTPAAAEEVTSFAEKAKTMYPGLTVTANGNILTIQSKDTSAYAQLREIMGHVVSGGAGWKVGVNSFCVGRECSSNAIDASLRIEKVNIAAPVVEAPAESSGADEASESES
;
A
#
# COMPACT_ATOMS: atom_id res chain seq x y z
N MET A 1 7.06 15.19 -2.43
CA MET A 1 8.17 15.35 -1.46
C MET A 1 9.24 14.33 -1.83
N ALA A 2 10.43 14.79 -2.24
CA ALA A 2 11.48 13.92 -2.76
C ALA A 2 12.25 13.22 -1.62
N SER A 3 12.24 11.89 -1.63
CA SER A 3 13.05 11.04 -0.75
C SER A 3 14.53 11.15 -1.13
N LYS A 4 15.36 11.76 -0.27
CA LYS A 4 16.81 11.75 -0.41
C LYS A 4 17.31 10.32 -0.18
N THR A 5 17.80 9.70 -1.25
CA THR A 5 18.46 8.39 -1.23
C THR A 5 19.70 8.42 -0.35
N PHE A 6 19.76 7.52 0.63
CA PHE A 6 20.89 7.31 1.52
C PHE A 6 22.02 6.62 0.73
N ASP A 7 23.09 7.35 0.39
CA ASP A 7 24.16 6.84 -0.47
C ASP A 7 25.28 6.18 0.35
N ILE A 8 25.10 4.90 0.65
CA ILE A 8 26.02 4.05 1.44
C ILE A 8 27.42 3.93 0.82
N ARG A 9 27.55 4.08 -0.51
CA ARG A 9 28.83 3.92 -1.22
C ARG A 9 29.84 5.01 -0.87
N ARG A 10 29.37 6.18 -0.44
CA ARG A 10 30.22 7.29 -0.01
C ARG A 10 30.91 7.02 1.34
N TYR A 11 30.34 6.13 2.15
CA TYR A 11 30.91 5.71 3.44
C TYR A 11 31.94 4.58 3.32
N GLY A 12 31.94 3.84 2.20
CA GLY A 12 32.89 2.74 1.97
C GLY A 12 34.36 3.17 2.00
N LYS A 13 34.68 4.43 1.69
CA LYS A 13 36.05 4.97 1.83
C LYS A 13 36.52 5.06 3.28
N TYR A 14 35.61 5.31 4.22
CA TYR A 14 35.89 5.38 5.65
C TYR A 14 35.90 4.00 6.33
N LEU A 15 35.51 2.95 5.60
CA LEU A 15 35.50 1.55 6.04
C LEU A 15 36.55 0.70 5.29
N SER A 16 37.46 1.34 4.57
CA SER A 16 38.52 0.65 3.81
C SER A 16 39.64 0.17 4.74
N GLY A 17 40.38 -0.88 4.34
CA GLY A 17 41.47 -1.44 5.15
C GLY A 17 42.56 -0.41 5.55
N GLN A 18 42.70 0.67 4.78
CA GLN A 18 43.62 1.77 5.09
C GLN A 18 43.20 2.59 6.33
N SER A 19 41.90 2.62 6.64
CA SER A 19 41.37 3.22 7.87
C SER A 19 41.68 2.36 9.10
N ALA A 20 41.83 1.04 8.93
CA ALA A 20 42.25 0.14 10.01
C ALA A 20 43.74 0.34 10.36
N ASP A 21 44.61 0.51 9.34
CA ASP A 21 46.04 0.82 9.56
C ASP A 21 46.27 2.21 10.19
N ASP A 22 45.50 3.23 9.79
CA ASP A 22 45.59 4.57 10.37
C ASP A 22 45.03 4.62 11.81
N MET A 23 43.96 3.86 12.09
CA MET A 23 43.46 3.64 13.45
C MET A 23 44.52 2.94 14.30
N ASN A 24 45.23 1.95 13.76
CA ASN A 24 46.27 1.23 14.50
C ASN A 24 47.45 2.16 14.86
N ARG A 25 47.92 2.98 13.91
CA ARG A 25 48.92 4.03 14.17
C ARG A 25 48.46 5.09 15.17
N PHE A 26 47.17 5.43 15.16
CA PHE A 26 46.57 6.35 16.11
C PHE A 26 46.49 5.74 17.53
N LEU A 27 46.07 4.48 17.64
CA LEU A 27 46.01 3.73 18.91
C LEU A 27 47.40 3.56 19.53
N GLU A 28 48.44 3.34 18.73
CA GLU A 28 49.83 3.25 19.20
C GLU A 28 50.38 4.59 19.70
N LYS A 29 49.93 5.72 19.15
CA LYS A 29 50.38 7.08 19.53
C LYS A 29 49.49 7.83 20.52
N LEU A 30 48.32 7.26 20.84
CA LEU A 30 47.36 7.81 21.79
C LEU A 30 47.94 8.08 23.20
N PRO A 31 48.68 7.16 23.84
CA PRO A 31 49.16 7.41 25.21
C PRO A 31 50.28 8.47 25.29
N GLN A 32 50.95 8.79 24.18
CA GLN A 32 52.00 9.81 24.14
C GLN A 32 51.48 11.22 23.82
N ASN A 33 50.31 11.36 23.21
CA ASN A 33 49.78 12.66 22.73
C ASN A 33 48.40 13.04 23.29
N ALA A 34 47.67 12.14 23.94
CA ALA A 34 46.36 12.42 24.52
C ALA A 34 46.48 12.52 26.05
N GLY A 35 46.25 13.71 26.61
CA GLY A 35 46.14 13.88 28.06
C GLY A 35 44.97 13.07 28.63
N ASN A 36 45.02 12.72 29.93
CA ASN A 36 44.01 11.91 30.63
C ASN A 36 42.56 12.36 30.36
N THR A 37 42.32 13.65 30.12
CA THR A 37 41.01 14.23 29.80
C THR A 37 40.44 13.74 28.46
N VAL A 38 41.28 13.53 27.44
CA VAL A 38 40.85 13.05 26.11
C VAL A 38 40.48 11.57 26.15
N LEU A 39 41.21 10.76 26.92
CA LEU A 39 40.90 9.34 27.10
C LEU A 39 39.57 9.13 27.84
N ILE A 40 39.29 9.95 28.87
CA ILE A 40 38.01 9.93 29.59
C ILE A 40 36.86 10.35 28.67
N ALA A 41 37.03 11.43 27.90
CA ALA A 41 36.02 11.89 26.96
C ALA A 41 35.72 10.86 25.86
N ALA A 42 36.76 10.19 25.33
CA ALA A 42 36.60 9.11 24.37
C ALA A 42 35.87 7.90 24.96
N GLY A 43 36.15 7.53 26.22
CA GLY A 43 35.45 6.47 26.92
C GLY A 43 33.95 6.76 27.09
N ILE A 44 33.59 8.00 27.45
CA ILE A 44 32.18 8.42 27.56
C ILE A 44 31.50 8.40 26.19
N ALA A 45 32.18 8.85 25.15
CA ALA A 45 31.65 8.82 23.79
C ALA A 45 31.36 7.39 23.32
N TRP A 46 32.27 6.44 23.55
CA TRP A 46 32.04 5.03 23.22
C TRP A 46 30.92 4.40 24.04
N ALA A 47 30.80 4.75 25.33
CA ALA A 47 29.70 4.29 26.17
C ALA A 47 28.34 4.79 25.66
N ALA A 48 28.25 6.05 25.23
CA ALA A 48 27.03 6.61 24.66
C ALA A 48 26.65 5.93 23.33
N VAL A 49 27.63 5.66 22.47
CA VAL A 49 27.41 4.93 21.20
C VAL A 49 26.94 3.50 21.47
N ALA A 50 27.54 2.79 22.43
CA ALA A 50 27.11 1.45 22.81
C ALA A 50 25.67 1.43 23.36
N ALA A 51 25.30 2.40 24.19
CA ALA A 51 23.94 2.52 24.72
C ALA A 51 22.91 2.80 23.62
N LEU A 52 23.20 3.69 22.69
CA LEU A 52 22.34 3.97 21.53
C LEU A 52 22.24 2.75 20.59
N GLY A 53 23.34 2.03 20.38
CA GLY A 53 23.36 0.79 19.62
C GLY A 53 22.46 -0.28 20.24
N LEU A 54 22.58 -0.51 21.55
CA LEU A 54 21.75 -1.47 22.28
C LEU A 54 20.26 -1.10 22.21
N PHE A 55 19.93 0.19 22.42
CA PHE A 55 18.56 0.68 22.31
C PHE A 55 17.98 0.47 20.91
N SER A 56 18.76 0.75 19.85
CA SER A 56 18.34 0.51 18.47
C SER A 56 18.09 -0.98 18.18
N MET A 57 18.90 -1.87 18.76
CA MET A 57 18.75 -3.32 18.60
C MET A 57 17.49 -3.86 19.30
N LEU A 58 17.13 -3.31 20.47
CA LEU A 58 15.89 -3.69 21.15
C LEU A 58 14.65 -3.28 20.35
N GLN A 59 14.68 -2.12 19.68
CA GLN A 59 13.59 -1.70 18.80
C GLN A 59 13.46 -2.57 17.55
N THR A 60 14.58 -2.96 16.92
CA THR A 60 14.54 -3.82 15.73
C THR A 60 14.01 -5.21 16.03
N GLN A 61 14.29 -5.78 17.20
CA GLN A 61 13.71 -7.07 17.60
C GLN A 61 12.16 -7.07 17.61
N GLN A 62 11.53 -5.97 18.02
CA GLN A 62 10.06 -5.85 17.98
C GLN A 62 9.54 -5.81 16.54
N LEU A 63 10.23 -5.11 15.65
CA LEU A 63 9.88 -5.07 14.22
C LEU A 63 10.07 -6.45 13.56
N THR A 64 11.08 -7.22 13.95
CA THR A 64 11.28 -8.58 13.45
C THR A 64 10.19 -9.53 13.94
N LYS A 65 9.75 -9.40 15.20
CA LYS A 65 8.61 -10.16 15.73
C LYS A 65 7.31 -9.81 15.00
N LEU A 66 7.01 -8.53 14.82
CA LEU A 66 5.86 -8.08 14.04
C LEU A 66 5.92 -8.57 12.58
N ARG A 67 7.11 -8.57 11.97
CA ARG A 67 7.30 -9.12 10.62
C ARG A 67 7.05 -10.63 10.59
N GLY A 68 7.49 -11.36 11.61
CA GLY A 68 7.24 -12.79 11.76
C GLY A 68 5.76 -13.10 12.00
N GLU A 69 5.08 -12.32 12.84
CA GLU A 69 3.63 -12.40 13.05
C GLU A 69 2.86 -12.07 11.78
N LEU A 70 3.26 -11.04 11.03
CA LEU A 70 2.70 -10.73 9.71
C LEU A 70 2.94 -11.87 8.73
N GLN A 71 4.14 -12.46 8.65
CA GLN A 71 4.40 -13.62 7.79
C GLN A 71 3.55 -14.84 8.18
N SER A 72 3.38 -15.10 9.47
CA SER A 72 2.48 -16.17 9.96
C SER A 72 0.99 -15.87 9.73
N SER A 73 0.62 -14.59 9.71
CA SER A 73 -0.73 -14.13 9.39
C SER A 73 -0.97 -14.13 7.88
N GLU A 74 0.08 -13.92 7.08
CA GLU A 74 0.03 -14.05 5.63
C GLU A 74 -0.06 -15.52 5.19
N SER A 75 0.50 -16.47 5.96
CA SER A 75 0.28 -17.92 5.74
C SER A 75 -1.09 -18.39 6.24
N LEU A 76 -1.77 -17.58 7.05
CA LEU A 76 -3.19 -17.71 7.39
C LEU A 76 -4.08 -16.80 6.54
N LYS A 77 -3.67 -16.41 5.32
CA LYS A 77 -4.62 -15.88 4.34
C LYS A 77 -5.62 -17.00 4.04
N PRO A 78 -6.88 -16.93 4.50
CA PRO A 78 -7.87 -17.91 4.08
C PRO A 78 -7.96 -17.87 2.56
N ILE A 79 -8.43 -18.96 1.94
CA ILE A 79 -8.65 -19.04 0.49
C ILE A 79 -9.70 -17.99 0.11
N VAL A 80 -9.25 -16.75 -0.14
CA VAL A 80 -10.17 -15.64 -0.44
C VAL A 80 -10.50 -15.77 -1.92
N PRO A 81 -11.78 -15.89 -2.29
CA PRO A 81 -12.17 -15.96 -3.68
C PRO A 81 -11.71 -14.70 -4.40
N THR A 82 -11.01 -14.88 -5.52
CA THR A 82 -10.55 -13.78 -6.36
C THR A 82 -11.76 -13.14 -7.03
N LEU A 83 -12.05 -11.89 -6.65
CA LEU A 83 -13.18 -11.13 -7.20
C LEU A 83 -12.84 -10.69 -8.62
N THR A 84 -13.40 -11.35 -9.62
CA THR A 84 -13.27 -10.91 -11.02
C THR A 84 -14.37 -9.88 -11.32
N MET A 85 -13.96 -8.69 -11.77
CA MET A 85 -14.89 -7.62 -12.14
C MET A 85 -15.36 -7.87 -13.59
N THR A 86 -16.63 -8.17 -13.78
CA THR A 86 -17.25 -8.23 -15.11
C THR A 86 -18.11 -7.00 -15.33
N PRO A 87 -18.15 -6.38 -16.52
CA PRO A 87 -19.02 -5.22 -16.75
C PRO A 87 -20.49 -5.62 -16.54
N ALA A 88 -21.24 -4.79 -15.81
CA ALA A 88 -22.66 -5.04 -15.58
C ALA A 88 -23.46 -4.95 -16.89
N ALA A 89 -24.53 -5.74 -17.01
CA ALA A 89 -25.36 -5.76 -18.21
C ALA A 89 -26.03 -4.40 -18.44
N ALA A 90 -25.89 -3.85 -19.65
CA ALA A 90 -26.40 -2.52 -20.00
C ALA A 90 -27.93 -2.39 -19.83
N GLU A 91 -28.66 -3.49 -19.96
CA GLU A 91 -30.13 -3.58 -19.79
C GLU A 91 -30.56 -3.32 -18.34
N GLU A 92 -29.82 -3.83 -17.36
CA GLU A 92 -30.12 -3.60 -15.94
C GLU A 92 -29.87 -2.12 -15.57
N VAL A 93 -28.76 -1.55 -16.06
CA VAL A 93 -28.37 -0.15 -15.79
C VAL A 93 -29.35 0.84 -16.44
N THR A 94 -29.79 0.58 -17.67
CA THR A 94 -30.80 1.39 -18.36
C THR A 94 -32.16 1.31 -17.67
N SER A 95 -32.58 0.11 -17.23
CA SER A 95 -33.83 -0.05 -16.46
C SER A 95 -33.80 0.73 -15.13
N PHE A 96 -32.65 0.80 -14.48
CA PHE A 96 -32.45 1.61 -13.28
C PHE A 96 -32.52 3.11 -13.60
N ALA A 97 -31.87 3.55 -14.68
CA ALA A 97 -31.87 4.95 -15.09
C ALA A 97 -33.29 5.46 -15.39
N GLU A 98 -34.13 4.67 -16.06
CA GLU A 98 -35.53 5.03 -16.31
C GLU A 98 -36.35 5.16 -15.02
N LYS A 99 -36.19 4.22 -14.07
CA LYS A 99 -36.83 4.32 -12.75
C LYS A 99 -36.33 5.55 -11.98
N ALA A 100 -35.03 5.82 -12.04
CA ALA A 100 -34.43 6.95 -11.36
C ALA A 100 -34.91 8.30 -11.92
N LYS A 101 -35.13 8.42 -13.24
CA LYS A 101 -35.74 9.61 -13.84
C LYS A 101 -37.13 9.90 -13.28
N THR A 102 -37.94 8.85 -13.06
CA THR A 102 -39.30 9.01 -12.50
C THR A 102 -39.29 9.40 -11.02
N MET A 103 -38.32 8.91 -10.25
CA MET A 103 -38.21 9.21 -8.81
C MET A 103 -37.56 10.56 -8.52
N TYR A 104 -36.64 11.01 -9.39
CA TYR A 104 -35.85 12.23 -9.17
C TYR A 104 -35.98 13.21 -10.35
N PRO A 105 -37.11 13.94 -10.46
CA PRO A 105 -37.35 14.85 -11.58
C PRO A 105 -36.39 16.05 -11.63
N GLY A 106 -35.70 16.36 -10.52
CA GLY A 106 -34.66 17.41 -10.45
C GLY A 106 -33.30 16.99 -11.00
N LEU A 107 -33.14 15.72 -11.41
CA LEU A 107 -31.89 15.16 -11.90
C LEU A 107 -32.08 14.61 -13.32
N THR A 108 -31.08 14.88 -14.17
CA THR A 108 -30.96 14.26 -15.49
C THR A 108 -30.09 13.02 -15.36
N VAL A 109 -30.72 11.84 -15.40
CA VAL A 109 -30.04 10.55 -15.30
C VAL A 109 -29.93 9.94 -16.69
N THR A 110 -28.71 9.63 -17.14
CA THR A 110 -28.45 9.00 -18.44
C THR A 110 -27.59 7.76 -18.25
N ALA A 111 -27.94 6.67 -18.94
CA ALA A 111 -27.18 5.43 -18.92
C ALA A 111 -26.55 5.19 -20.30
N ASN A 112 -25.23 5.05 -20.32
CA ASN A 112 -24.43 4.73 -21.50
C ASN A 112 -23.66 3.44 -21.23
N GLY A 113 -24.29 2.30 -21.52
CA GLY A 113 -23.72 0.98 -21.24
C GLY A 113 -23.58 0.72 -19.75
N ASN A 114 -22.32 0.66 -19.27
CA ASN A 114 -21.99 0.47 -17.86
C ASN A 114 -21.70 1.80 -17.11
N ILE A 115 -21.82 2.93 -17.78
CA ILE A 115 -21.62 4.26 -17.19
C ILE A 115 -22.99 4.91 -16.96
N LEU A 116 -23.24 5.33 -15.73
CA LEU A 116 -24.39 6.11 -15.33
C LEU A 116 -23.93 7.55 -15.07
N THR A 117 -24.47 8.50 -15.83
CA THR A 117 -24.19 9.93 -15.67
C THR A 117 -25.41 10.62 -15.07
N ILE A 118 -25.20 11.33 -13.95
CA ILE A 118 -26.23 12.04 -13.21
C ILE A 118 -25.84 13.52 -13.19
N GLN A 119 -26.71 14.37 -13.74
CA GLN A 119 -26.45 15.80 -13.90
C GLN A 119 -27.62 16.63 -13.38
N SER A 120 -27.33 17.85 -12.92
CA SER A 120 -28.36 18.84 -12.61
C SER A 120 -27.87 20.26 -12.87
N LYS A 121 -28.80 21.12 -13.27
CA LYS A 121 -28.53 22.55 -13.50
C LYS A 121 -28.50 23.35 -12.19
N ASP A 122 -29.08 22.82 -11.12
CA ASP A 122 -29.20 23.51 -9.84
C ASP A 122 -28.47 22.76 -8.72
N THR A 123 -27.73 23.49 -7.87
CA THR A 123 -27.07 22.91 -6.69
C THR A 123 -28.05 22.47 -5.61
N SER A 124 -29.30 22.94 -5.66
CA SER A 124 -30.38 22.51 -4.75
C SER A 124 -30.72 21.03 -4.89
N ALA A 125 -30.46 20.43 -6.07
CA ALA A 125 -30.68 19.01 -6.32
C ALA A 125 -29.60 18.10 -5.70
N TYR A 126 -28.61 18.65 -4.99
CA TYR A 126 -27.54 17.87 -4.37
C TYR A 126 -28.04 16.83 -3.35
N ALA A 127 -29.10 17.17 -2.61
CA ALA A 127 -29.72 16.21 -1.68
C ALA A 127 -30.25 14.96 -2.42
N GLN A 128 -30.90 15.18 -3.56
CA GLN A 128 -31.40 14.12 -4.43
C GLN A 128 -30.26 13.32 -5.04
N LEU A 129 -29.16 13.99 -5.45
CA LEU A 129 -27.96 13.33 -5.98
C LEU A 129 -27.36 12.33 -4.98
N ARG A 130 -27.24 12.74 -3.71
CA ARG A 130 -26.69 11.86 -2.67
C ARG A 130 -27.57 10.64 -2.44
N GLU A 131 -28.89 10.81 -2.54
CA GLU A 131 -29.86 9.75 -2.34
C GLU A 131 -29.84 8.75 -3.51
N ILE A 132 -29.89 9.22 -4.75
CA ILE A 132 -29.77 8.36 -5.93
C ILE A 132 -28.44 7.60 -5.93
N MET A 133 -27.32 8.21 -5.52
CA MET A 133 -26.04 7.50 -5.41
C MET A 133 -26.11 6.31 -4.44
N GLY A 134 -26.82 6.46 -3.30
CA GLY A 134 -27.08 5.35 -2.39
C GLY A 134 -27.91 4.24 -3.03
N HIS A 135 -28.92 4.60 -3.82
CA HIS A 135 -29.71 3.64 -4.58
C HIS A 135 -28.94 2.96 -5.70
N VAL A 136 -27.98 3.63 -6.34
CA VAL A 136 -27.13 3.04 -7.38
C VAL A 136 -26.26 1.92 -6.80
N VAL A 137 -25.69 2.11 -5.61
CA VAL A 137 -24.92 1.05 -4.92
C VAL A 137 -25.79 -0.16 -4.59
N SER A 138 -27.08 0.07 -4.35
CA SER A 138 -28.06 -0.98 -4.08
C SER A 138 -28.89 -1.39 -5.31
N GLY A 139 -28.50 -0.93 -6.50
CA GLY A 139 -29.34 -1.00 -7.70
C GLY A 139 -29.45 -2.41 -8.30
N GLY A 140 -28.48 -3.28 -8.03
CA GLY A 140 -28.50 -4.66 -8.50
C GLY A 140 -27.60 -5.59 -7.69
N ALA A 141 -27.85 -6.90 -7.80
CA ALA A 141 -27.10 -7.91 -7.07
C ALA A 141 -25.64 -7.97 -7.56
N GLY A 142 -24.70 -7.66 -6.65
CA GLY A 142 -23.27 -7.70 -6.92
C GLY A 142 -22.74 -6.49 -7.68
N TRP A 143 -23.45 -5.36 -7.71
CA TRP A 143 -22.93 -4.13 -8.31
C TRP A 143 -21.82 -3.53 -7.44
N LYS A 144 -20.70 -3.21 -8.07
CA LYS A 144 -19.63 -2.38 -7.56
C LYS A 144 -19.65 -1.08 -8.35
N VAL A 145 -19.81 0.01 -7.62
CA VAL A 145 -19.91 1.36 -8.20
C VAL A 145 -18.56 2.04 -8.03
N GLY A 146 -17.91 2.37 -9.15
CA GLY A 146 -16.74 3.23 -9.21
C GLY A 146 -17.15 4.65 -9.56
N VAL A 147 -16.52 5.66 -8.95
CA VAL A 147 -16.71 7.06 -9.31
C VAL A 147 -15.65 7.43 -10.35
N ASN A 148 -16.06 7.73 -11.59
CA ASN A 148 -15.15 8.20 -12.63
C ASN A 148 -14.90 9.71 -12.51
N SER A 149 -15.97 10.48 -12.30
CA SER A 149 -15.89 11.93 -12.10
C SER A 149 -17.02 12.38 -11.18
N PHE A 150 -16.75 13.40 -10.37
CA PHE A 150 -17.72 13.99 -9.46
C PHE A 150 -17.36 15.47 -9.25
N CYS A 151 -18.31 16.36 -9.53
CA CYS A 151 -18.18 17.78 -9.26
C CYS A 151 -19.52 18.34 -8.75
N VAL A 152 -19.42 19.40 -7.94
CA VAL A 152 -20.58 20.12 -7.40
C VAL A 152 -20.25 21.61 -7.37
N GLY A 153 -21.18 22.44 -7.83
CA GLY A 153 -21.09 23.90 -7.81
C GLY A 153 -20.11 24.44 -8.84
N ARG A 154 -19.25 25.37 -8.40
CA ARG A 154 -18.38 26.17 -9.26
C ARG A 154 -17.26 25.36 -9.94
N GLU A 155 -17.00 24.16 -9.44
CA GLU A 155 -15.99 23.24 -9.98
C GLU A 155 -16.48 22.49 -11.23
N CYS A 156 -17.78 22.55 -11.52
CA CYS A 156 -18.34 21.92 -12.71
C CYS A 156 -18.32 22.87 -13.91
N SER A 157 -17.92 22.36 -15.08
CA SER A 157 -17.75 23.16 -16.29
C SER A 157 -19.06 23.45 -17.05
N SER A 158 -20.05 22.56 -16.97
CA SER A 158 -21.28 22.61 -17.80
C SER A 158 -22.58 22.66 -17.00
N ASN A 159 -22.65 21.95 -15.87
CA ASN A 159 -23.83 21.80 -15.03
C ASN A 159 -23.49 22.19 -13.58
N ALA A 160 -24.47 22.52 -12.74
CA ALA A 160 -24.16 22.79 -11.32
C ALA A 160 -23.79 21.51 -10.55
N ILE A 161 -24.17 20.34 -11.06
CA ILE A 161 -23.84 19.03 -10.52
C ILE A 161 -23.53 18.10 -11.70
N ASP A 162 -22.41 17.38 -11.63
CA ASP A 162 -22.08 16.31 -12.57
C ASP A 162 -21.42 15.14 -11.83
N ALA A 163 -21.96 13.94 -12.00
CA ALA A 163 -21.41 12.71 -11.46
C ALA A 163 -21.45 11.62 -12.54
N SER A 164 -20.30 11.00 -12.82
CA SER A 164 -20.18 9.83 -13.68
C SER A 164 -19.78 8.62 -12.85
N LEU A 165 -20.66 7.62 -12.84
CA LEU A 165 -20.51 6.38 -12.08
C LEU A 165 -20.31 5.22 -13.05
N ARG A 166 -19.30 4.39 -12.79
CA ARG A 166 -19.05 3.13 -13.51
C ARG A 166 -19.59 1.98 -12.70
N ILE A 167 -20.45 1.16 -13.30
CA ILE A 167 -21.07 0.01 -12.64
C ILE A 167 -20.42 -1.27 -13.16
N GLU A 168 -19.79 -2.02 -12.27
CA GLU A 168 -19.18 -3.32 -12.53
C GLU A 168 -19.91 -4.38 -11.70
N LYS A 169 -20.05 -5.60 -12.21
CA LYS A 169 -20.61 -6.73 -11.48
C LYS A 169 -19.47 -7.59 -10.93
N VAL A 170 -19.50 -7.80 -9.62
CA VAL A 170 -18.55 -8.67 -8.93
C VAL A 170 -18.95 -10.12 -9.21
N ASN A 171 -18.13 -10.84 -9.96
CA ASN A 171 -18.31 -12.27 -10.20
C ASN A 171 -17.31 -13.04 -9.32
N ILE A 172 -17.86 -13.88 -8.45
CA ILE A 172 -17.09 -14.69 -7.49
C ILE A 172 -16.75 -15.99 -8.21
N ALA A 173 -15.54 -16.10 -8.75
CA ALA A 173 -15.05 -17.37 -9.27
C ALA A 173 -14.65 -18.29 -8.11
N ALA A 174 -14.99 -19.58 -8.21
CA ALA A 174 -14.51 -20.59 -7.27
C ALA A 174 -12.98 -20.72 -7.38
N PRO A 175 -12.26 -20.97 -6.26
CA PRO A 175 -10.80 -20.99 -6.25
C PRO A 175 -10.27 -22.15 -7.10
N VAL A 176 -9.32 -21.85 -7.99
CA VAL A 176 -8.47 -22.87 -8.62
C VAL A 176 -7.50 -23.37 -7.56
N VAL A 177 -7.61 -24.64 -7.18
CA VAL A 177 -6.62 -25.33 -6.36
C VAL A 177 -5.37 -25.51 -7.23
N GLU A 178 -4.41 -24.60 -7.15
CA GLU A 178 -3.05 -24.93 -7.56
C GLU A 178 -2.52 -25.95 -6.54
N ALA A 179 -2.34 -27.18 -7.01
CA ALA A 179 -1.70 -28.23 -6.24
C ALA A 179 -0.31 -27.76 -5.77
N PRO A 180 0.09 -28.06 -4.51
CA PRO A 180 1.39 -27.66 -4.01
C PRO A 180 2.49 -28.24 -4.89
N ALA A 181 3.42 -27.38 -5.30
CA ALA A 181 4.61 -27.75 -6.03
C ALA A 181 5.33 -28.90 -5.30
N GLU A 182 5.46 -30.03 -6.00
CA GLU A 182 6.28 -31.17 -5.60
C GLU A 182 7.71 -30.67 -5.42
N SER A 183 8.13 -30.51 -4.16
CA SER A 183 9.51 -30.21 -3.81
C SER A 183 10.33 -31.45 -4.13
N SER A 184 11.06 -31.43 -5.24
CA SER A 184 12.11 -32.41 -5.55
C SER A 184 13.25 -32.24 -4.53
N GLY A 185 13.13 -32.92 -3.40
CA GLY A 185 14.27 -33.28 -2.55
C GLY A 185 15.02 -34.41 -3.24
N ALA A 186 16.15 -34.08 -3.86
CA ALA A 186 17.16 -35.07 -4.18
C ALA A 186 18.19 -35.05 -3.03
N ASP A 187 18.01 -36.01 -2.13
CA ASP A 187 19.06 -36.59 -1.32
C ASP A 187 20.29 -36.92 -2.18
N GLU A 188 21.46 -36.42 -1.80
CA GLU A 188 22.71 -37.12 -2.11
C GLU A 188 23.70 -36.89 -0.96
N ALA A 189 23.60 -37.78 0.03
CA ALA A 189 24.65 -38.07 0.99
C ALA A 189 25.23 -39.44 0.66
N SER A 190 26.49 -39.50 0.21
CA SER A 190 27.45 -40.59 0.51
C SER A 190 28.82 -40.16 -0.04
N GLU A 191 29.84 -39.93 0.79
CA GLU A 191 30.77 -40.95 1.31
C GLU A 191 31.86 -41.31 0.29
N SER A 192 33.11 -40.90 0.56
CA SER A 192 34.29 -41.73 0.28
C SER A 192 35.55 -41.14 0.93
N GLU A 193 36.05 -41.87 1.93
CA GLU A 193 37.45 -41.90 2.36
C GLU A 193 38.43 -42.01 1.18
N SER A 194 39.56 -41.31 1.27
CA SER A 194 40.95 -41.83 1.16
C SER A 194 41.96 -40.69 1.27
#